data_AF-A0A4Y1NJI8-F1
#
_entry.id   AF-A0A4Y1NJI8-F1
#
_cell.length_a   1.000
_cell.length_b   1.000
_cell.length_c   1.000
_cell.angle_alpha   90.00
_cell.angle_beta   90.00
_cell.angle_gamma   90.00
#
_symmetry.space_group_name_H-M   'P 1'
#
loop_
_entity.id
_entity.type
_entity.pdbx_description
1 polymer ?
#
loop_
_entity_poly.entity_id
_entity_poly.type
_entity_poly.pdbx_seq_one_letter_code
_entity_poly.pdbx_strand_id
1 'polypeptide(L)'
;VSSLDEKNSASVDLPGEMKVLVSKEKDKDGKYSLKATVDKIELKGTSDKDNGSGVLEGTKDDKSKAKLTIADDLSKTTFELFKEDGKTLVSRKVSSKDKTSTDEMFNEKGELSAKTMTRENGTKLEYTEMKSDGTGKAKEVLKNFTLEGKVANDKVTLEVKEGTVTLSKEIAKSGEVTVALNDTNTTQATKKTGAWDSKTSTLTISVNSKKTTQLVFTKQDTITVQKYDSAGTNLEGTAVEIKTLDE
;
A
#
# COMPACT_ATOMS: atom_id res chain seq x y z
N VAL A 1 8.01 -3.07 -40.56
CA VAL A 1 8.74 -3.07 -39.28
C VAL A 1 8.98 -4.53 -38.93
N SER A 2 10.24 -4.97 -38.82
CA SER A 2 10.54 -6.34 -38.37
C SER A 2 9.87 -6.58 -37.01
N SER A 3 9.30 -7.77 -36.80
CA SER A 3 8.75 -8.12 -35.49
C SER A 3 9.86 -8.03 -34.44
N LEU A 4 9.66 -7.21 -33.41
CA LEU A 4 10.52 -7.20 -32.22
C LEU A 4 10.49 -8.60 -31.59
N ASP A 5 11.67 -9.19 -31.46
CA ASP A 5 11.93 -10.47 -30.82
C ASP A 5 13.20 -10.40 -29.95
N GLU A 6 13.47 -11.43 -29.15
CA GLU A 6 14.63 -11.44 -28.25
C GLU A 6 15.98 -11.34 -28.96
N LYS A 7 16.06 -11.68 -30.25
CA LYS A 7 17.33 -11.66 -31.01
C LYS A 7 17.68 -10.24 -31.46
N ASN A 8 16.67 -9.43 -31.79
CA ASN A 8 16.84 -8.06 -32.28
C ASN A 8 16.54 -6.96 -31.24
N SER A 9 16.34 -7.34 -29.98
CA SER A 9 16.05 -6.41 -28.88
C SER A 9 16.97 -6.60 -27.66
N ALA A 10 16.96 -5.62 -26.76
CA ALA A 10 17.44 -5.76 -25.40
C ALA A 10 16.24 -5.89 -24.44
N SER A 11 16.37 -6.72 -23.41
CA SER A 11 15.36 -6.87 -22.37
C SER A 11 15.73 -6.03 -21.14
N VAL A 12 14.78 -5.25 -20.64
CA VAL A 12 14.94 -4.37 -19.48
C VAL A 12 13.91 -4.78 -18.43
N ASP A 13 14.39 -5.08 -17.22
CA ASP A 13 13.55 -5.35 -16.06
C ASP A 13 13.01 -4.04 -15.48
N LEU A 14 11.73 -4.03 -15.10
CA LEU A 14 11.01 -2.86 -14.65
C LEU A 14 10.36 -3.08 -13.27
N PRO A 15 10.06 -2.00 -12.52
CA PRO A 15 9.20 -2.07 -11.35
C PRO A 15 7.88 -2.82 -11.60
N GLY A 16 7.46 -3.60 -10.61
CA GLY A 16 6.24 -4.42 -10.69
C GLY A 16 6.42 -5.77 -11.39
N GLU A 17 7.66 -6.28 -11.42
CA GLU A 17 8.01 -7.58 -12.04
C GLU A 17 7.71 -7.63 -13.55
N MET A 18 7.70 -6.46 -14.20
CA MET A 18 7.47 -6.33 -15.63
C MET A 18 8.78 -6.35 -16.41
N LYS A 19 8.70 -6.67 -17.70
CA LYS A 19 9.83 -6.53 -18.64
C LYS A 19 9.38 -5.79 -19.90
N VAL A 20 10.29 -5.02 -20.47
CA VAL A 20 10.13 -4.40 -21.78
C VAL A 20 11.28 -4.82 -22.70
N LEU A 21 10.95 -5.08 -23.96
CA LEU A 21 11.90 -5.24 -25.04
C LEU A 21 12.05 -3.91 -25.76
N VAL A 22 13.29 -3.48 -25.97
CA VAL A 22 13.66 -2.28 -26.73
C VAL A 22 14.47 -2.66 -27.95
N SER A 23 14.17 -2.10 -29.12
CA SER A 23 14.92 -2.37 -30.34
C SER A 23 16.38 -1.93 -30.21
N LYS A 24 17.31 -2.67 -30.83
CA LYS A 24 18.74 -2.29 -30.88
C LYS A 24 19.00 -1.06 -31.77
N GLU A 25 18.13 -0.84 -32.74
CA GLU A 25 18.25 0.23 -33.72
C GLU A 25 16.99 1.09 -33.73
N LYS A 26 17.16 2.33 -34.22
CA LYS A 26 16.05 3.26 -34.45
C LYS A 26 15.27 2.86 -35.70
N ASP A 27 13.96 3.11 -35.67
CA ASP A 27 13.08 3.00 -36.82
C ASP A 27 13.29 4.15 -37.82
N LYS A 28 12.50 4.14 -38.89
CA LYS A 28 12.54 5.16 -39.95
C LYS A 28 12.26 6.58 -39.45
N ASP A 29 11.61 6.72 -38.29
CA ASP A 29 11.25 8.00 -37.68
C ASP A 29 12.28 8.40 -36.61
N GLY A 30 13.38 7.66 -36.48
CA GLY A 30 14.47 7.94 -35.55
C GLY A 30 14.21 7.50 -34.11
N LYS A 31 13.24 6.61 -33.88
CA LYS A 31 12.80 6.17 -32.54
C LYS A 31 13.07 4.69 -32.27
N TYR A 32 13.26 4.33 -31.02
CA TYR A 32 13.34 2.94 -30.59
C TYR A 32 11.94 2.35 -30.47
N SER A 33 11.76 1.15 -30.99
CA SER A 33 10.50 0.40 -30.83
C SER A 33 10.49 -0.31 -29.48
N LEU A 34 9.35 -0.27 -28.78
CA LEU A 34 9.14 -0.90 -27.48
C LEU A 34 8.06 -1.98 -27.59
N LYS A 35 8.25 -3.09 -26.87
CA LYS A 35 7.27 -4.17 -26.74
C LYS A 35 7.26 -4.73 -25.32
N ALA A 36 6.08 -4.88 -24.74
CA ALA A 36 5.91 -5.55 -23.44
C ALA A 36 4.70 -6.50 -23.50
N THR A 37 4.62 -7.42 -22.54
CA THR A 37 3.42 -8.22 -22.31
C THR A 37 3.06 -8.12 -20.84
N VAL A 38 1.87 -7.58 -20.55
CA VAL A 38 1.36 -7.41 -19.18
C VAL A 38 -0.02 -8.04 -19.13
N ASP A 39 -0.26 -8.94 -18.18
CA ASP A 39 -1.54 -9.66 -18.04
C ASP A 39 -2.05 -10.31 -19.34
N LYS A 40 -1.13 -10.90 -20.11
CA LYS A 40 -1.37 -11.51 -21.44
C LYS A 40 -1.78 -10.51 -22.54
N ILE A 41 -1.61 -9.22 -22.31
CA ILE A 41 -1.86 -8.15 -23.27
C ILE A 41 -0.52 -7.72 -23.90
N GLU A 42 -0.40 -7.86 -25.21
CA GLU A 42 0.74 -7.32 -25.95
C GLU A 42 0.62 -5.79 -26.07
N LEU A 43 1.63 -5.08 -25.57
CA LEU A 43 1.72 -3.62 -25.62
C LEU A 43 2.86 -3.23 -26.55
N LYS A 44 2.65 -2.20 -27.37
CA LYS A 44 3.66 -1.66 -28.29
C LYS A 44 3.74 -0.15 -28.18
N GLY A 45 4.93 0.39 -28.41
CA GLY A 45 5.16 1.83 -28.40
C GLY A 45 6.45 2.19 -29.12
N THR A 46 6.75 3.48 -29.16
CA THR A 46 8.06 3.99 -29.58
C THR A 46 8.59 5.01 -28.58
N SER A 47 9.90 5.15 -28.50
CA SER A 47 10.58 6.06 -27.58
C SER A 47 11.78 6.72 -28.24
N ASP A 48 12.09 7.94 -27.82
CA ASP A 48 13.33 8.62 -28.22
C ASP A 48 14.56 8.04 -27.48
N LYS A 49 14.33 7.28 -26.39
CA LYS A 49 15.36 6.67 -25.55
C LYS A 49 15.47 5.16 -25.79
N ASP A 50 16.67 4.63 -25.63
CA ASP A 50 17.02 3.21 -25.78
C ASP A 50 16.99 2.43 -24.47
N ASN A 51 16.72 3.10 -23.35
CA ASN A 51 16.76 2.49 -22.01
C ASN A 51 15.48 1.72 -21.64
N GLY A 52 14.48 1.68 -22.53
CA GLY A 52 13.17 1.06 -22.29
C GLY A 52 12.11 1.99 -21.69
N SER A 53 12.42 3.26 -21.40
CA SER A 53 11.40 4.22 -20.95
C SER A 53 10.48 4.64 -22.10
N GLY A 54 9.25 5.04 -21.77
CA GLY A 54 8.29 5.49 -22.76
C GLY A 54 6.86 5.05 -22.44
N VAL A 55 6.01 5.13 -23.47
CA VAL A 55 4.59 4.74 -23.39
C VAL A 55 4.34 3.62 -24.37
N LEU A 56 3.70 2.55 -23.90
CA LEU A 56 3.23 1.43 -24.70
C LEU A 56 1.72 1.30 -24.56
N GLU A 57 1.04 1.01 -25.67
CA GLU A 57 -0.40 0.87 -25.72
C GLU A 57 -0.80 -0.48 -26.33
N GLY A 58 -1.96 -0.97 -25.94
CA GLY A 58 -2.55 -2.20 -26.45
C GLY A 58 -4.07 -2.18 -26.35
N THR A 59 -4.70 -3.16 -26.98
CA THR A 59 -6.16 -3.35 -26.94
C THR A 59 -6.43 -4.81 -26.65
N LYS A 60 -7.31 -5.09 -25.69
CA LYS A 60 -7.78 -6.44 -25.35
C LYS A 60 -8.80 -6.93 -26.37
N ASP A 61 -9.12 -8.22 -26.32
CA ASP A 61 -10.16 -8.83 -27.17
C ASP A 61 -11.56 -8.21 -26.93
N ASP A 62 -11.84 -7.79 -25.69
CA ASP A 62 -13.05 -7.07 -25.29
C ASP A 62 -13.03 -5.57 -25.70
N LYS A 63 -12.03 -5.16 -26.48
CA LYS A 63 -11.74 -3.79 -26.95
C LYS A 63 -11.34 -2.77 -25.89
N SER A 64 -11.25 -3.17 -24.63
CA SER A 64 -10.67 -2.33 -23.58
C SER A 64 -9.25 -1.91 -23.94
N LYS A 65 -8.86 -0.70 -23.57
CA LYS A 65 -7.54 -0.14 -23.87
C LYS A 65 -6.60 -0.36 -22.70
N ALA A 66 -5.34 -0.67 -23.00
CA ALA A 66 -4.29 -0.83 -22.02
C ALA A 66 -3.16 0.15 -22.31
N LYS A 67 -2.60 0.76 -21.26
CA LYS A 67 -1.48 1.70 -21.36
C LYS A 67 -0.46 1.38 -20.29
N LEU A 68 0.79 1.22 -20.68
CA LEU A 68 1.94 1.13 -19.79
C LEU A 68 2.80 2.37 -19.99
N THR A 69 3.02 3.12 -18.92
CA THR A 69 3.95 4.26 -18.88
C THR A 69 5.14 3.90 -18.01
N ILE A 70 6.34 4.03 -18.56
CA ILE A 70 7.60 3.72 -17.90
C ILE A 70 8.37 5.03 -17.73
N ALA A 71 8.72 5.38 -16.48
CA ALA A 71 9.45 6.60 -16.17
C ALA A 71 10.84 6.61 -16.83
N ASP A 72 11.34 7.81 -17.14
CA ASP A 72 12.62 7.98 -17.85
C ASP A 72 13.83 7.41 -17.11
N ASP A 73 13.81 7.45 -15.78
CA ASP A 73 14.83 6.89 -14.90
C ASP A 73 14.56 5.43 -14.50
N LEU A 74 13.52 4.82 -15.09
CA LEU A 74 13.03 3.46 -14.81
C LEU A 74 12.64 3.25 -13.33
N SER A 75 12.43 4.32 -12.56
CA SER A 75 12.08 4.24 -11.14
C SER A 75 10.64 3.78 -10.89
N LYS A 76 9.77 3.91 -11.90
CA LYS A 76 8.33 3.74 -11.75
C LYS A 76 7.68 3.25 -13.04
N THR A 77 6.70 2.37 -12.88
CA THR A 77 5.75 1.99 -13.93
C THR A 77 4.33 2.34 -13.52
N THR A 78 3.52 2.73 -14.50
CA THR A 78 2.07 2.92 -14.36
C THR A 78 1.38 2.12 -15.45
N PHE A 79 0.64 1.09 -15.06
CA PHE A 79 -0.18 0.28 -15.94
C PHE A 79 -1.66 0.61 -15.72
N GLU A 80 -2.36 0.99 -16.78
CA GLU A 80 -3.75 1.43 -16.75
C GLU A 80 -4.58 0.61 -17.73
N LEU A 81 -5.76 0.19 -17.27
CA LEU A 81 -6.81 -0.36 -18.11
C LEU A 81 -7.96 0.64 -18.19
N PHE A 82 -8.45 0.84 -19.41
CA PHE A 82 -9.56 1.72 -19.72
C PHE A 82 -10.66 0.94 -20.42
N LYS A 83 -11.89 1.45 -20.36
CA LYS A 83 -12.98 0.99 -21.22
C LYS A 83 -12.65 1.20 -22.71
N GLU A 84 -13.51 0.71 -23.60
CA GLU A 84 -13.37 0.86 -25.06
C GLU A 84 -13.20 2.34 -25.50
N ASP A 85 -13.77 3.29 -24.72
CA ASP A 85 -13.65 4.74 -24.96
C ASP A 85 -12.22 5.29 -24.79
N GLY A 86 -11.30 4.52 -24.20
CA GLY A 86 -9.92 4.92 -23.93
C GLY A 86 -9.79 6.05 -22.89
N LYS A 87 -10.84 6.36 -22.14
CA LYS A 87 -10.90 7.48 -21.19
C LYS A 87 -11.33 7.06 -19.80
N THR A 88 -12.32 6.17 -19.70
CA THR A 88 -12.85 5.72 -18.42
C THR A 88 -11.93 4.64 -17.85
N LEU A 89 -11.25 4.94 -16.73
CA LEU A 89 -10.41 3.96 -16.04
C LEU A 89 -11.25 2.79 -15.50
N VAL A 90 -10.67 1.60 -15.60
CA VAL A 90 -11.16 0.36 -15.00
C VAL A 90 -10.24 -0.04 -13.85
N SER A 91 -8.93 0.02 -14.08
CA SER A 91 -7.92 -0.23 -13.06
C SER A 91 -6.63 0.54 -13.34
N ARG A 92 -5.86 0.78 -12.28
CA ARG A 92 -4.53 1.38 -12.35
C ARG A 92 -3.61 0.69 -11.37
N LYS A 93 -2.48 0.20 -11.85
CA LYS A 93 -1.39 -0.32 -11.03
C LYS A 93 -0.16 0.56 -11.18
N VAL A 94 0.31 1.10 -10.08
CA VAL A 94 1.55 1.87 -10.00
C VAL A 94 2.56 1.03 -9.22
N SER A 95 3.73 0.80 -9.80
CA SER A 95 4.81 0.08 -9.12
C SER A 95 6.09 0.90 -9.13
N SER A 96 6.81 0.89 -8.01
CA SER A 96 8.03 1.66 -7.80
C SER A 96 9.24 0.75 -7.63
N LYS A 97 10.43 1.29 -7.87
CA LYS A 97 11.71 0.56 -7.76
C LYS A 97 12.03 0.09 -6.35
N ASP A 98 11.50 0.77 -5.34
CA ASP A 98 11.53 0.37 -3.92
C ASP A 98 10.55 -0.78 -3.59
N LYS A 99 9.96 -1.40 -4.62
CA LYS A 99 9.00 -2.52 -4.52
C LYS A 99 7.68 -2.15 -3.88
N THR A 100 7.40 -0.87 -3.65
CA THR A 100 6.05 -0.45 -3.27
C THR A 100 5.11 -0.50 -4.47
N SER A 101 3.84 -0.79 -4.22
CA SER A 101 2.81 -0.74 -5.25
C SER A 101 1.51 -0.10 -4.76
N THR A 102 0.75 0.42 -5.70
CA THR A 102 -0.63 0.88 -5.49
C THR A 102 -1.49 0.35 -6.62
N ASP A 103 -2.50 -0.43 -6.26
CA ASP A 103 -3.47 -1.05 -7.16
C ASP A 103 -4.83 -0.41 -6.88
N GLU A 104 -5.42 0.24 -7.88
CA GLU A 104 -6.67 0.98 -7.80
C GLU A 104 -7.69 0.40 -8.77
N MET A 105 -8.92 0.22 -8.31
CA MET A 105 -10.07 -0.22 -9.10
C MET A 105 -11.09 0.91 -9.18
N PHE A 106 -11.75 1.04 -10.31
CA PHE A 106 -12.72 2.09 -10.58
C PHE A 106 -14.09 1.50 -10.92
N ASN A 107 -15.15 2.17 -10.50
CA ASN A 107 -16.53 1.79 -10.82
C ASN A 107 -16.90 2.21 -12.26
N GLU A 108 -18.13 1.93 -12.67
CA GLU A 108 -18.58 2.24 -14.04
C GLU A 108 -18.53 3.72 -14.42
N LYS A 109 -18.54 4.62 -13.43
CA LYS A 109 -18.45 6.07 -13.59
C LYS A 109 -17.00 6.58 -13.58
N GLY A 110 -16.02 5.68 -13.39
CA GLY A 110 -14.61 6.04 -13.24
C GLY A 110 -14.24 6.56 -11.84
N GLU A 111 -15.08 6.34 -10.82
CA GLU A 111 -14.79 6.71 -9.44
C GLU A 111 -14.06 5.57 -8.72
N LEU A 112 -13.13 5.90 -7.83
CA LEU A 112 -12.36 4.90 -7.06
C LEU A 112 -13.30 4.02 -6.22
N SER A 113 -13.26 2.70 -6.42
CA SER A 113 -14.10 1.72 -5.72
C SER A 113 -13.31 0.84 -4.75
N ALA A 114 -12.03 0.61 -5.04
CA ALA A 114 -11.11 -0.08 -4.16
C ALA A 114 -9.67 0.39 -4.40
N LYS A 115 -8.83 0.27 -3.38
CA LYS A 115 -7.40 0.60 -3.45
C LYS A 115 -6.61 -0.31 -2.53
N THR A 116 -5.53 -0.89 -3.03
CA THR A 116 -4.56 -1.65 -2.24
C THR A 116 -3.20 -0.99 -2.35
N MET A 117 -2.57 -0.71 -1.24
CA MET A 117 -1.18 -0.24 -1.18
C MET A 117 -0.33 -1.33 -0.56
N THR A 118 0.70 -1.79 -1.29
CA THR A 118 1.66 -2.77 -0.80
C THR A 118 2.96 -2.04 -0.46
N ARG A 119 3.42 -2.16 0.78
CA ARG A 119 4.69 -1.59 1.25
C ARG A 119 5.87 -2.50 0.86
N GLU A 120 7.09 -1.98 0.94
CA GLU A 120 8.32 -2.73 0.62
C GLU A 120 8.46 -4.02 1.44
N ASN A 121 8.02 -4.01 2.71
CA ASN A 121 8.05 -5.17 3.59
C ASN A 121 6.90 -6.17 3.35
N GLY A 122 6.04 -5.93 2.35
CA GLY A 122 4.91 -6.78 1.98
C GLY A 122 3.62 -6.54 2.78
N THR A 123 3.64 -5.69 3.82
CA THR A 123 2.40 -5.30 4.51
C THR A 123 1.51 -4.46 3.60
N LYS A 124 0.21 -4.48 3.86
CA LYS A 124 -0.78 -3.83 2.98
C LYS A 124 -1.74 -2.92 3.72
N LEU A 125 -2.16 -1.87 3.04
CA LEU A 125 -3.38 -1.13 3.35
C LEU A 125 -4.39 -1.38 2.25
N GLU A 126 -5.53 -1.97 2.62
CA GLU A 126 -6.61 -2.32 1.71
C GLU A 126 -7.84 -1.47 2.00
N TYR A 127 -8.33 -0.76 0.99
CA TYR A 127 -9.56 0.03 1.02
C TYR A 127 -10.57 -0.60 0.08
N THR A 128 -11.76 -0.88 0.61
CA THR A 128 -12.85 -1.53 -0.13
C THR A 128 -14.16 -0.81 0.12
N GLU A 129 -15.15 -1.03 -0.76
CA GLU A 129 -16.45 -0.36 -0.67
C GLU A 129 -16.32 1.16 -0.62
N MET A 130 -15.35 1.70 -1.37
CA MET A 130 -15.11 3.13 -1.45
C MET A 130 -16.30 3.82 -2.10
N LYS A 131 -16.75 4.90 -1.46
CA LYS A 131 -17.82 5.76 -1.93
C LYS A 131 -17.24 7.04 -2.52
N SER A 132 -18.06 7.78 -3.26
CA SER A 132 -17.69 9.05 -3.89
C SER A 132 -17.30 10.14 -2.88
N ASP A 133 -17.74 10.04 -1.63
CA ASP A 133 -17.34 10.93 -0.52
C ASP A 133 -15.97 10.57 0.10
N GLY A 134 -15.28 9.55 -0.44
CA GLY A 134 -14.00 9.08 0.06
C GLY A 134 -14.09 8.19 1.31
N THR A 135 -15.30 7.81 1.74
CA THR A 135 -15.49 6.87 2.85
C THR A 135 -15.48 5.41 2.36
N GLY A 136 -15.06 4.50 3.22
CA GLY A 136 -15.03 3.07 2.91
C GLY A 136 -14.56 2.22 4.08
N LYS A 137 -14.45 0.90 3.84
CA LYS A 137 -13.81 -0.03 4.77
C LYS A 137 -12.30 0.01 4.58
N ALA A 138 -11.56 -0.20 5.66
CA ALA A 138 -10.11 -0.26 5.64
C ALA A 138 -9.61 -1.50 6.38
N LYS A 139 -8.54 -2.11 5.86
CA LYS A 139 -7.77 -3.13 6.54
C LYS A 139 -6.29 -2.81 6.45
N GLU A 140 -5.56 -3.11 7.52
CA GLU A 140 -4.11 -3.17 7.48
C GLU A 140 -3.67 -4.61 7.69
N VAL A 141 -3.14 -5.22 6.63
CA VAL A 141 -2.65 -6.59 6.64
C VAL A 141 -1.18 -6.54 7.04
N LEU A 142 -0.89 -6.90 8.28
CA LEU A 142 0.46 -7.04 8.80
C LEU A 142 0.98 -8.46 8.52
N LYS A 143 2.22 -8.75 8.94
CA LYS A 143 2.85 -10.05 8.64
C LYS A 143 2.04 -11.24 9.16
N ASN A 144 1.45 -11.13 10.35
CA ASN A 144 0.84 -12.28 11.04
C ASN A 144 -0.65 -12.10 11.34
N PHE A 145 -1.17 -10.86 11.32
CA PHE A 145 -2.56 -10.57 11.63
C PHE A 145 -3.04 -9.33 10.86
N THR A 146 -4.36 -9.12 10.87
CA THR A 146 -5.01 -8.01 10.17
C THR A 146 -5.73 -7.13 11.18
N LEU A 147 -5.56 -5.81 11.04
CA LEU A 147 -6.36 -4.81 11.74
C LEU A 147 -7.45 -4.31 10.82
N GLU A 148 -8.68 -4.19 11.32
CA GLU A 148 -9.84 -3.77 10.53
C GLU A 148 -10.40 -2.44 11.02
N GLY A 149 -11.03 -1.70 10.11
CA GLY A 149 -11.69 -0.46 10.43
C GLY A 149 -12.24 0.26 9.19
N LYS A 150 -12.08 1.58 9.16
CA LYS A 150 -12.66 2.44 8.13
C LYS A 150 -11.70 3.50 7.65
N VAL A 151 -11.97 4.02 6.46
CA VAL A 151 -11.35 5.24 5.94
C VAL A 151 -12.43 6.31 5.79
N ALA A 152 -12.14 7.51 6.26
CA ALA A 152 -12.98 8.69 6.10
C ALA A 152 -12.12 9.95 6.26
N ASN A 153 -12.43 11.03 5.54
CA ASN A 153 -11.70 12.30 5.62
C ASN A 153 -10.17 12.12 5.43
N ASP A 154 -9.77 11.30 4.45
CA ASP A 154 -8.36 10.96 4.18
C ASP A 154 -7.59 10.37 5.38
N LYS A 155 -8.31 9.80 6.36
CA LYS A 155 -7.75 9.17 7.56
C LYS A 155 -8.28 7.75 7.70
N VAL A 156 -7.36 6.82 7.94
CA VAL A 156 -7.70 5.43 8.30
C VAL A 156 -7.81 5.35 9.81
N THR A 157 -8.83 4.67 10.31
CA THR A 157 -8.98 4.32 11.73
C THR A 157 -9.24 2.83 11.83
N LEU A 158 -8.33 2.10 12.49
CA LEU A 158 -8.37 0.66 12.72
C LEU A 158 -8.63 0.44 14.21
N GLU A 159 -9.52 -0.50 14.55
CA GLU A 159 -9.94 -0.72 15.93
C GLU A 159 -9.71 -2.17 16.38
N VAL A 160 -9.26 -2.34 17.62
CA VAL A 160 -9.28 -3.61 18.36
C VAL A 160 -10.11 -3.40 19.61
N LYS A 161 -11.06 -4.31 19.87
CA LYS A 161 -11.99 -4.23 21.00
C LYS A 161 -11.84 -5.45 21.88
N GLU A 162 -11.66 -5.22 23.17
CA GLU A 162 -11.55 -6.27 24.20
C GLU A 162 -12.30 -5.80 25.45
N GLY A 163 -13.42 -6.47 25.75
CA GLY A 163 -14.34 -6.05 26.82
C GLY A 163 -14.79 -4.58 26.66
N THR A 164 -14.47 -3.74 27.64
CA THR A 164 -14.79 -2.31 27.65
C THR A 164 -13.71 -1.43 26.99
N VAL A 165 -12.59 -2.02 26.56
CA VAL A 165 -11.45 -1.33 25.96
C VAL A 165 -11.59 -1.30 24.44
N THR A 166 -11.33 -0.14 23.84
CA THR A 166 -11.13 0.04 22.41
C THR A 166 -9.77 0.69 22.19
N LEU A 167 -8.90 0.00 21.47
CA LEU A 167 -7.65 0.54 20.93
C LEU A 167 -7.92 1.02 19.51
N SER A 168 -7.54 2.26 19.19
CA SER A 168 -7.70 2.85 17.86
C SER A 168 -6.34 3.25 17.31
N LYS A 169 -5.91 2.63 16.21
CA LYS A 169 -4.76 3.07 15.41
C LYS A 169 -5.27 3.94 14.27
N GLU A 170 -4.80 5.18 14.20
CA GLU A 170 -5.09 6.08 13.08
C GLU A 170 -3.87 6.22 12.17
N ILE A 171 -4.13 6.31 10.88
CA ILE A 171 -3.11 6.56 9.85
C ILE A 171 -3.59 7.75 9.01
N ALA A 172 -2.86 8.85 9.10
CA ALA A 172 -3.14 10.04 8.31
C ALA A 172 -2.73 9.86 6.84
N LYS A 173 -3.21 10.73 5.95
CA LYS A 173 -2.80 10.78 4.54
C LYS A 173 -1.28 10.89 4.34
N SER A 174 -0.59 11.55 5.27
CA SER A 174 0.88 11.67 5.29
C SER A 174 1.60 10.37 5.63
N GLY A 175 0.87 9.35 6.09
CA GLY A 175 1.43 8.12 6.67
C GLY A 175 1.73 8.23 8.17
N GLU A 176 1.47 9.40 8.80
CA GLU A 176 1.65 9.55 10.24
C GLU A 176 0.69 8.63 11.01
N VAL A 177 1.24 7.91 11.99
CA VAL A 177 0.50 7.00 12.86
C VAL A 177 0.27 7.65 14.21
N THR A 178 -0.97 7.58 14.70
CA THR A 178 -1.32 7.88 16.09
C THR A 178 -2.13 6.74 16.67
N VAL A 179 -2.05 6.55 17.98
CA VAL A 179 -2.76 5.45 18.65
C VAL A 179 -3.43 5.99 19.91
N ALA A 180 -4.70 5.66 20.09
CA ALA A 180 -5.48 6.02 21.27
C ALA A 180 -6.06 4.77 21.92
N LEU A 181 -6.29 4.83 23.24
CA LEU A 181 -6.98 3.78 23.98
C LEU A 181 -8.10 4.41 24.80
N ASN A 182 -9.31 3.90 24.62
CA ASN A 182 -10.49 4.31 25.37
C ASN A 182 -11.06 3.11 26.12
N ASP A 183 -11.31 3.28 27.43
CA ASP A 183 -11.97 2.26 28.26
C ASP A 183 -13.23 2.86 28.89
N THR A 184 -14.38 2.25 28.60
CA THR A 184 -15.68 2.67 29.15
C THR A 184 -15.90 2.21 30.59
N ASN A 185 -14.99 1.41 31.16
CA ASN A 185 -15.03 1.03 32.57
C ASN A 185 -14.99 2.28 33.47
N THR A 186 -15.90 2.33 34.44
CA THR A 186 -16.01 3.41 35.41
C THR A 186 -15.23 3.14 36.70
N THR A 187 -14.80 1.89 36.92
CA THR A 187 -14.04 1.48 38.10
C THR A 187 -12.56 1.82 37.92
N GLN A 188 -12.08 2.84 38.64
CA GLN A 188 -10.70 3.35 38.50
C GLN A 188 -9.63 2.27 38.70
N ALA A 189 -9.86 1.32 39.61
CA ALA A 189 -8.92 0.23 39.90
C ALA A 189 -8.66 -0.71 38.71
N THR A 190 -9.57 -0.75 37.73
CA THR A 190 -9.50 -1.67 36.58
C THR A 190 -9.60 -0.96 35.23
N LYS A 191 -9.87 0.34 35.22
CA LYS A 191 -9.95 1.18 34.02
C LYS A 191 -8.57 1.38 33.41
N LYS A 192 -8.46 1.16 32.11
CA LYS A 192 -7.24 1.40 31.32
C LYS A 192 -7.25 2.81 30.77
N THR A 193 -6.10 3.46 30.78
CA THR A 193 -5.86 4.72 30.08
C THR A 193 -4.61 4.59 29.22
N GLY A 194 -4.57 5.29 28.09
CA GLY A 194 -3.44 5.29 27.17
C GLY A 194 -2.83 6.67 26.99
N ALA A 195 -1.51 6.76 26.95
CA ALA A 195 -0.77 7.97 26.57
C ALA A 195 0.13 7.67 25.36
N TRP A 196 -0.08 8.40 24.27
CA TRP A 196 0.68 8.27 23.03
C TRP A 196 1.88 9.22 23.02
N ASP A 197 3.06 8.70 22.69
CA ASP A 197 4.25 9.48 22.38
C ASP A 197 4.61 9.29 20.91
N SER A 198 4.40 10.34 20.11
CA SER A 198 4.69 10.33 18.67
C SER A 198 6.18 10.27 18.35
N LYS A 199 7.06 10.67 19.27
CA LYS A 199 8.52 10.65 19.04
C LYS A 199 9.07 9.24 19.02
N THR A 200 8.47 8.36 19.83
CA THR A 200 8.87 6.96 20.00
C THR A 200 7.85 5.99 19.41
N SER A 201 6.76 6.51 18.81
CA SER A 201 5.63 5.72 18.30
C SER A 201 5.12 4.70 19.33
N THR A 202 5.01 5.14 20.59
CA THR A 202 4.73 4.28 21.74
C THR A 202 3.45 4.68 22.46
N LEU A 203 2.57 3.71 22.70
CA LEU A 203 1.41 3.86 23.58
C LEU A 203 1.75 3.26 24.94
N THR A 204 1.73 4.07 26.00
CA THR A 204 1.84 3.59 27.38
C THR A 204 0.46 3.40 28.00
N ILE A 205 0.16 2.18 28.45
CA ILE A 205 -1.10 1.81 29.10
C ILE A 205 -0.92 1.85 30.61
N SER A 206 -1.85 2.52 31.29
CA SER A 206 -1.88 2.63 32.75
C SER A 206 -3.19 2.11 33.33
N VAL A 207 -3.11 1.56 34.54
CA VAL A 207 -4.26 1.16 35.36
C VAL A 207 -4.01 1.66 36.77
N ASN A 208 -5.02 2.24 37.41
CA ASN A 208 -4.91 2.80 38.76
C ASN A 208 -3.67 3.70 38.95
N SER A 209 -3.43 4.59 37.99
CA SER A 209 -2.31 5.55 37.97
C SER A 209 -0.90 4.93 37.91
N LYS A 210 -0.77 3.64 37.58
CA LYS A 210 0.51 2.97 37.33
C LYS A 210 0.64 2.52 35.90
N LYS A 211 1.81 2.71 35.29
CA LYS A 211 2.12 2.13 33.99
C LYS A 211 2.14 0.61 34.13
N THR A 212 1.59 -0.08 33.14
CA THR A 212 1.48 -1.55 33.15
C THR A 212 2.14 -2.14 31.93
N THR A 213 1.89 -1.55 30.77
CA THR A 213 2.32 -2.06 29.48
C THR A 213 2.68 -0.89 28.57
N GLN A 214 3.64 -1.08 27.69
CA GLN A 214 3.81 -0.25 26.51
C GLN A 214 3.65 -1.07 25.24
N LEU A 215 3.06 -0.44 24.22
CA LEU A 215 2.95 -0.94 22.87
C LEU A 215 3.75 -0.02 21.93
N VAL A 216 4.73 -0.56 21.22
CA VAL A 216 5.53 0.20 20.25
C VAL A 216 5.10 -0.18 18.84
N PHE A 217 4.67 0.82 18.06
CA PHE A 217 4.29 0.68 16.65
C PHE A 217 5.50 1.01 15.80
N THR A 218 6.22 -0.02 15.37
CA THR A 218 7.54 0.10 14.76
C THR A 218 7.48 0.58 13.32
N LYS A 219 8.62 1.09 12.80
CA LYS A 219 8.77 1.47 11.39
C LYS A 219 8.72 0.29 10.42
N GLN A 220 8.84 -0.94 10.93
CA GLN A 220 8.77 -2.18 10.16
C GLN A 220 7.34 -2.73 10.09
N ASP A 221 6.33 -1.95 10.47
CA ASP A 221 4.92 -2.35 10.54
C ASP A 221 4.70 -3.58 11.46
N THR A 222 5.43 -3.63 12.57
CA THR A 222 5.19 -4.59 13.67
C THR A 222 4.78 -3.86 14.93
N ILE A 223 4.09 -4.57 15.83
CA ILE A 223 3.74 -4.08 17.16
C ILE A 223 4.52 -4.90 18.17
N THR A 224 5.19 -4.24 19.13
CA THR A 224 5.84 -4.93 20.24
C THR A 224 5.20 -4.54 21.56
N VAL A 225 5.18 -5.47 22.50
CA VAL A 225 4.64 -5.30 23.85
C VAL A 225 5.74 -5.50 24.88
N GLN A 226 5.76 -4.64 25.90
CA GLN A 226 6.64 -4.80 27.06
C GLN A 226 5.94 -4.34 28.34
N LYS A 227 6.18 -5.05 29.45
CA LYS A 227 5.59 -4.75 30.75
C LYS A 227 6.47 -3.81 31.57
N TYR A 228 5.81 -3.05 32.44
CA TYR A 228 6.46 -2.32 33.52
C TYR A 228 6.52 -3.15 34.80
N ASP A 229 7.46 -2.81 35.67
CA ASP A 229 7.54 -3.30 37.04
C ASP A 229 6.26 -2.99 37.85
N SER A 230 6.09 -3.65 38.99
CA SER A 230 4.92 -3.44 39.87
C SER A 230 4.80 -2.01 40.44
N ALA A 231 5.89 -1.24 40.41
CA ALA A 231 5.92 0.18 40.74
C ALA A 231 5.36 1.06 39.60
N GLY A 232 5.35 0.56 38.36
CA GLY A 232 4.93 1.27 37.16
C GLY A 232 5.96 2.28 36.68
N THR A 233 7.24 2.04 36.97
CA THR A 233 8.35 2.98 36.75
C THR A 233 9.33 2.51 35.70
N ASN A 234 9.82 1.28 35.80
CA ASN A 234 10.82 0.73 34.89
C ASN A 234 10.21 -0.36 34.02
N LEU A 235 10.73 -0.52 32.81
CA LEU A 235 10.40 -1.67 31.97
C LEU A 235 11.09 -2.92 32.49
N GLU A 236 10.39 -4.04 32.45
CA GLU A 236 10.93 -5.35 32.79
C GLU A 236 11.11 -6.22 31.54
N GLY A 237 12.08 -7.13 31.61
CA GLY A 237 12.38 -8.06 30.53
C GLY A 237 12.75 -7.39 29.22
N THR A 238 12.35 -8.01 28.10
CA THR A 238 12.56 -7.50 26.74
C THR A 238 11.22 -7.37 26.03
N ALA A 239 11.10 -6.38 25.13
CA ALA A 239 9.93 -6.25 24.28
C ALA A 239 9.74 -7.51 23.41
N VAL A 240 8.48 -7.94 23.27
CA VAL A 240 8.08 -9.11 22.48
C VAL A 240 7.22 -8.63 21.31
N GLU A 241 7.49 -9.12 20.10
CA GLU A 241 6.67 -8.82 18.92
C GLU A 241 5.35 -9.59 18.99
N ILE A 242 4.23 -8.88 18.78
CA ILE A 242 2.89 -9.45 18.66
C ILE A 242 2.78 -10.27 17.37
N LYS A 243 2.31 -11.50 17.47
CA LYS A 243 2.20 -12.47 16.37
C LYS A 243 0.76 -12.81 16.01
N THR A 244 -0.21 -12.51 16.85
CA THR A 244 -1.62 -12.77 16.56
C THR A 244 -2.49 -11.57 16.97
N LEU A 245 -3.75 -11.55 16.54
CA LEU A 245 -4.69 -10.50 16.97
C LEU A 245 -5.15 -10.68 18.44
N ASP A 246 -5.06 -11.92 18.95
CA ASP A 246 -5.48 -12.27 20.32
C ASP A 246 -4.46 -11.83 21.39
N GLU A 247 -3.20 -11.62 21.00
CA GLU A 247 -2.09 -11.13 21.84
C GLU A 247 -2.11 -9.60 22.02
#